data_AF-E1NV50-F1
#
_entry.id   AF-E1NV50-F1
#
_cell.length_a   1.000
_cell.length_b   1.000
_cell.length_c   1.000
_cell.angle_alpha   90.00
_cell.angle_beta   90.00
_cell.angle_gamma   90.00
#
_symmetry.space_group_name_H-M   'P 1'
#
loop_
_entity.id
_entity.type
_entity.pdbx_description
1 polymer ?
#
loop_
_entity_poly.entity_id
_entity_poly.type
_entity_poly.pdbx_seq_one_letter_code
_entity_poly.pdbx_strand_id
1 'polypeptide(L)'
;MGGIYLDTDVLVLDDLHELLDNRAFVGFENIDNPFTAVFGAEPKHPLIKDMLDYYDDRNFEFDASDQLKGVNTVSVSDILKKVYGAKPNNLEQTIKDGVHVYPDGILCNPSGQSKTIHVFTGTWMEGKKSLKRKIITMLKVNIKTKFQAKVYAKLFR
;
A
#
# COMPACT_ATOMS: atom_id res chain seq x y z
N MET A 1 -17.48 7.70 -4.63
CA MET A 1 -17.18 6.86 -3.45
C MET A 1 -16.20 7.60 -2.55
N GLY A 2 -16.13 7.26 -1.27
CA GLY A 2 -15.17 7.78 -0.30
C GLY A 2 -14.99 6.79 0.86
N GLY A 3 -14.09 7.07 1.79
CA GLY A 3 -13.75 6.21 2.93
C GLY A 3 -12.32 5.68 2.88
N ILE A 4 -12.04 4.64 3.67
CA ILE A 4 -10.73 3.97 3.73
C ILE A 4 -10.86 2.56 3.15
N TYR A 5 -9.96 2.21 2.25
CA TYR A 5 -9.78 0.86 1.69
C TYR A 5 -8.60 0.16 2.38
N LEU A 6 -8.77 -1.13 2.67
CA LEU A 6 -7.72 -2.02 3.17
C LEU A 6 -7.82 -3.39 2.51
N ASP A 7 -6.68 -3.99 2.12
CA ASP A 7 -6.65 -5.41 1.79
C ASP A 7 -6.95 -6.28 3.02
N THR A 8 -7.43 -7.50 2.78
CA THR A 8 -7.79 -8.46 3.85
C THR A 8 -6.60 -8.98 4.64
N ASP A 9 -5.38 -8.78 4.14
CA ASP A 9 -4.12 -9.16 4.80
C ASP A 9 -3.35 -7.95 5.35
N VAL A 10 -4.09 -6.90 5.73
CA VAL A 10 -3.56 -5.77 6.49
C VAL A 10 -3.80 -5.96 8.00
N LEU A 11 -2.75 -5.74 8.79
CA LEU A 11 -2.85 -5.61 10.24
C LEU A 11 -3.01 -4.13 10.61
N VAL A 12 -4.01 -3.81 11.43
CA VAL A 12 -4.22 -2.47 11.99
C VAL A 12 -3.66 -2.43 13.40
N LEU A 13 -2.71 -1.52 13.65
CA LEU A 13 -1.99 -1.38 14.93
C LEU A 13 -2.31 -0.08 15.67
N ASP A 14 -3.10 0.80 15.05
CA ASP A 14 -3.42 2.12 15.57
C ASP A 14 -4.76 2.62 15.03
N ASP A 15 -5.28 3.68 15.63
CA ASP A 15 -6.43 4.39 15.08
C ASP A 15 -6.09 5.04 13.72
N LEU A 16 -7.01 4.86 12.77
CA LEU A 16 -6.94 5.41 11.42
C LEU A 16 -7.77 6.69 11.25
N HIS A 17 -8.47 7.13 12.31
CA HIS A 17 -9.32 8.32 12.26
C HIS A 17 -8.60 9.57 11.77
N GLU A 18 -7.36 9.79 12.24
CA GLU A 18 -6.51 10.92 11.83
C GLU A 18 -6.21 10.94 10.31
N LEU A 19 -6.32 9.79 9.63
CA LEU A 19 -6.11 9.75 8.17
C LEU A 19 -7.26 10.43 7.41
N LEU A 20 -8.44 10.56 8.04
CA LEU A 20 -9.63 11.20 7.46
C LEU A 20 -9.52 12.73 7.39
N ASP A 21 -8.52 13.33 8.04
CA ASP A 21 -8.22 14.76 7.91
C ASP A 21 -7.63 15.11 6.54
N ASN A 22 -7.18 14.10 5.77
CA ASN A 22 -6.71 14.26 4.41
C ASN A 22 -7.87 14.18 3.41
N ARG A 23 -7.83 15.03 2.37
CA ARG A 23 -8.74 14.90 1.21
C ARG A 23 -8.59 13.55 0.51
N ALA A 24 -7.36 13.07 0.41
CA ALA A 24 -7.04 11.69 0.07
C ALA A 24 -5.69 11.32 0.66
N PHE A 25 -5.46 10.03 0.90
CA PHE A 25 -4.18 9.52 1.34
C PHE A 25 -3.83 8.18 0.71
N VAL A 26 -2.54 7.97 0.54
CA VAL A 26 -1.91 6.72 0.09
C VAL A 26 -0.63 6.51 0.90
N GLY A 27 0.04 5.38 0.72
CA GLY A 27 1.36 5.14 1.31
C GLY A 27 2.29 4.46 0.33
N PHE A 28 3.60 4.61 0.52
CA PHE A 28 4.58 3.85 -0.22
C PHE A 28 4.51 2.36 0.15
N GLU A 29 4.63 1.47 -0.83
CA GLU A 29 4.96 0.05 -0.60
C GLU A 29 6.48 -0.14 -0.51
N ASN A 30 7.22 0.60 -1.33
CA ASN A 30 8.67 0.68 -1.38
C ASN A 30 9.08 2.04 -2.00
N ILE A 31 10.38 2.32 -2.13
CA ILE A 31 10.88 3.64 -2.58
C ILE A 31 10.34 4.08 -3.96
N ASP A 32 10.09 3.14 -4.87
CA ASP A 32 9.69 3.42 -6.26
C ASP A 32 8.16 3.47 -6.44
N ASN A 33 7.41 2.92 -5.48
CA ASN A 33 5.97 2.70 -5.55
C ASN A 33 5.23 3.48 -4.46
N PRO A 34 4.79 4.74 -4.73
CA PRO A 34 3.98 5.57 -3.83
C PRO A 34 2.53 5.10 -3.64
N PHE A 35 2.24 3.81 -3.76
CA PHE A 35 0.93 3.23 -3.51
C PHE A 35 1.04 1.92 -2.74
N THR A 36 0.04 1.62 -1.91
CA THR A 36 0.03 0.42 -1.06
C THR A 36 -1.40 -0.07 -0.81
N ALA A 37 -1.52 -1.18 -0.08
CA ALA A 37 -2.78 -1.87 0.24
C ALA A 37 -3.74 -1.11 1.17
N VAL A 38 -3.36 0.10 1.61
CA VAL A 38 -4.18 0.98 2.44
C VAL A 38 -4.16 2.38 1.84
N PHE A 39 -5.34 2.86 1.46
CA PHE A 39 -5.54 4.21 0.92
C PHE A 39 -6.95 4.68 1.23
N GLY A 40 -7.20 5.97 1.10
CA GLY A 40 -8.51 6.54 1.34
C GLY A 40 -8.70 7.87 0.65
N ALA A 41 -9.96 8.27 0.51
CA ALA A 41 -10.31 9.56 -0.05
C ALA A 41 -11.68 10.05 0.41
N GLU A 42 -11.86 11.36 0.42
CA GLU A 42 -13.16 11.99 0.59
C GLU A 42 -14.09 11.63 -0.60
N PRO A 43 -15.42 11.68 -0.39
CA PRO A 43 -16.36 11.48 -1.49
C PRO A 43 -16.08 12.39 -2.68
N LYS A 44 -15.95 11.79 -3.87
CA LYS A 44 -15.73 12.47 -5.17
C LYS A 44 -14.32 13.04 -5.39
N HIS A 45 -13.33 12.62 -4.60
CA HIS A 45 -11.94 12.95 -4.90
C HIS A 45 -11.52 12.42 -6.29
N PRO A 46 -10.80 13.21 -7.12
CA PRO A 46 -10.45 12.82 -8.49
C PRO A 46 -9.57 11.56 -8.56
N LEU A 47 -8.69 11.34 -7.56
CA LEU A 47 -7.82 10.16 -7.49
C LEU A 47 -8.58 8.84 -7.71
N ILE A 48 -9.73 8.68 -7.06
CA ILE A 48 -10.51 7.44 -7.17
C ILE A 48 -11.08 7.28 -8.59
N LYS A 49 -11.47 8.38 -9.23
CA LYS A 49 -11.93 8.34 -10.63
C LYS A 49 -10.79 7.94 -11.55
N ASP A 50 -9.61 8.58 -11.45
CA ASP A 50 -8.46 8.27 -12.29
C ASP A 50 -7.99 6.81 -12.12
N MET A 51 -8.06 6.28 -10.90
CA MET A 51 -7.78 4.87 -10.62
C MET A 51 -8.76 3.92 -11.31
N LEU A 52 -10.05 4.27 -11.37
CA LEU A 52 -11.08 3.46 -12.03
C LEU A 52 -11.00 3.60 -13.55
N ASP A 53 -10.88 4.82 -14.06
CA ASP A 53 -10.74 5.12 -15.49
C ASP A 53 -9.56 4.36 -16.11
N TYR A 54 -8.49 4.11 -15.34
CA TYR A 54 -7.35 3.30 -15.78
C TYR A 54 -7.76 1.89 -16.25
N TYR A 55 -8.84 1.33 -15.72
CA TYR A 55 -9.34 0.00 -16.04
C TYR A 55 -10.44 -0.02 -17.11
N ASP A 56 -11.04 1.12 -17.49
CA ASP A 56 -12.19 1.16 -18.40
C ASP A 56 -11.90 0.55 -19.78
N ASP A 57 -10.69 0.78 -20.33
CA ASP A 57 -10.30 0.31 -21.67
C ASP A 57 -9.33 -0.89 -21.62
N ARG A 58 -9.19 -1.55 -20.47
CA ARG A 58 -8.23 -2.64 -20.30
C ARG A 58 -8.90 -3.99 -20.12
N ASN A 59 -8.52 -4.93 -20.99
CA ASN A 59 -8.77 -6.34 -20.75
C ASN A 59 -7.71 -6.89 -19.79
N PHE A 60 -8.16 -7.57 -18.73
CA PHE A 60 -7.26 -8.28 -17.84
C PHE A 60 -6.82 -9.59 -18.50
N GLU A 61 -5.52 -9.75 -18.68
CA GLU A 61 -4.90 -11.01 -19.11
C GLU A 61 -4.03 -11.54 -17.97
N PHE A 62 -4.35 -12.74 -17.49
CA PHE A 62 -3.53 -13.40 -16.49
C PHE A 62 -2.31 -14.04 -17.17
N ASP A 63 -1.13 -13.53 -16.85
CA ASP A 63 0.14 -14.07 -17.30
C ASP A 63 0.78 -14.89 -16.18
N ALA A 64 0.72 -16.22 -16.29
CA ALA A 64 1.31 -17.12 -15.29
C ALA A 64 2.85 -16.96 -15.21
N SER A 65 3.49 -16.47 -16.27
CA SER A 65 4.94 -16.23 -16.33
C SER A 65 5.35 -14.88 -15.74
N ASP A 66 4.45 -13.90 -15.71
CA ASP A 66 4.65 -12.59 -15.09
C ASP A 66 3.41 -12.14 -14.31
N GLN A 67 3.18 -12.82 -13.18
CA GLN A 67 2.01 -12.59 -12.34
C GLN A 67 1.98 -11.20 -11.69
N LEU A 68 3.12 -10.50 -11.62
CA LEU A 68 3.19 -9.14 -11.06
C LEU A 68 2.85 -8.06 -12.09
N LYS A 69 2.71 -8.43 -13.36
CA LYS A 69 2.35 -7.50 -14.43
C LYS A 69 0.94 -6.96 -14.20
N GLY A 70 0.83 -5.64 -14.14
CA GLY A 70 -0.46 -4.97 -14.04
C GLY A 70 -1.09 -5.00 -12.64
N VAL A 71 -0.34 -5.34 -11.59
CA VAL A 71 -0.82 -5.16 -10.21
C VAL A 71 -1.13 -3.69 -9.95
N ASN A 72 -2.16 -3.45 -9.14
CA ASN A 72 -2.62 -2.10 -8.78
C ASN A 72 -1.52 -1.24 -8.17
N THR A 73 -0.60 -1.81 -7.38
CA THR A 73 0.54 -1.07 -6.83
C THR A 73 1.34 -0.35 -7.91
N VAL A 74 1.60 -1.00 -9.03
CA VAL A 74 2.39 -0.41 -10.12
C VAL A 74 1.56 0.60 -10.91
N SER A 75 0.33 0.23 -11.30
CA SER A 75 -0.51 1.11 -12.13
C SER A 75 -0.89 2.40 -11.40
N VAL A 76 -1.29 2.31 -10.13
CA VAL A 76 -1.70 3.47 -9.35
C VAL A 76 -0.48 4.30 -8.94
N SER A 77 0.67 3.68 -8.64
CA SER A 77 1.93 4.41 -8.47
C SER A 77 2.25 5.26 -9.70
N ASP A 78 2.04 4.71 -10.90
CA ASP A 78 2.26 5.42 -12.15
C ASP A 78 1.30 6.60 -12.34
N ILE A 79 0.02 6.45 -11.99
CA ILE A 79 -0.95 7.55 -11.96
C ILE A 79 -0.48 8.65 -10.99
N LEU A 80 -0.10 8.27 -9.76
CA LEU A 80 0.38 9.21 -8.74
C LEU A 80 1.61 9.97 -9.20
N LYS A 81 2.58 9.30 -9.84
CA LYS A 81 3.78 9.96 -10.38
C LYS A 81 3.46 10.88 -11.55
N LYS A 82 2.70 10.41 -12.54
CA LYS A 82 2.50 11.10 -13.83
C LYS A 82 1.43 12.19 -13.77
N VAL A 83 0.33 11.96 -13.06
CA VAL A 83 -0.84 12.85 -13.01
C VAL A 83 -0.81 13.76 -11.77
N TYR A 84 -0.36 13.22 -10.63
CA TYR A 84 -0.39 13.92 -9.36
C TYR A 84 0.97 14.49 -8.91
N GLY A 85 2.07 14.03 -9.52
CA GLY A 85 3.42 14.55 -9.26
C GLY A 85 4.14 13.92 -8.06
N ALA A 86 3.76 12.70 -7.66
CA ALA A 86 4.46 11.96 -6.60
C ALA A 86 5.93 11.70 -6.97
N LYS A 87 6.84 11.94 -6.04
CA LYS A 87 8.26 11.63 -6.18
C LYS A 87 8.58 10.25 -5.58
N PRO A 88 9.23 9.33 -6.31
CA PRO A 88 9.61 8.01 -5.80
C PRO A 88 10.84 8.12 -4.88
N ASN A 89 10.62 8.49 -3.61
CA ASN A 89 11.70 8.74 -2.66
C ASN A 89 11.41 8.23 -1.24
N ASN A 90 10.26 7.58 -1.01
CA ASN A 90 9.78 7.15 0.31
C ASN A 90 9.71 8.29 1.36
N LEU A 91 9.61 9.55 0.91
CA LEU A 91 9.44 10.70 1.80
C LEU A 91 8.00 11.15 1.80
N GLU A 92 7.56 11.62 2.97
CA GLU A 92 6.23 12.17 3.16
C GLU A 92 6.02 13.40 2.27
N GLN A 93 4.88 13.46 1.60
CA GLN A 93 4.59 14.53 0.65
C GLN A 93 3.09 14.73 0.46
N THR A 94 2.67 15.98 0.32
CA THR A 94 1.35 16.34 -0.17
C THR A 94 1.48 16.74 -1.63
N ILE A 95 0.74 16.05 -2.50
CA ILE A 95 0.82 16.22 -3.95
C ILE A 95 -0.48 16.84 -4.48
N LYS A 96 -0.64 16.90 -5.82
CA LYS A 96 -1.79 17.52 -6.48
C LYS A 96 -3.13 17.05 -5.87
N ASP A 97 -4.10 17.95 -5.85
CA ASP A 97 -5.45 17.72 -5.32
C ASP A 97 -5.50 17.38 -3.82
N GLY A 98 -4.40 17.52 -3.08
CA GLY A 98 -4.36 17.28 -1.63
C GLY A 98 -4.24 15.80 -1.27
N VAL A 99 -3.67 14.98 -2.15
CA VAL A 99 -3.30 13.60 -1.82
C VAL A 99 -2.09 13.62 -0.91
N HIS A 100 -2.22 13.04 0.28
CA HIS A 100 -1.12 12.84 1.22
C HIS A 100 -0.48 11.48 1.01
N VAL A 101 0.83 11.44 0.79
CA VAL A 101 1.60 10.21 0.54
C VAL A 101 2.47 9.95 1.76
N TYR A 102 2.14 8.91 2.52
CA TYR A 102 2.90 8.53 3.71
C TYR A 102 4.11 7.64 3.36
N PRO A 103 5.24 7.75 4.09
CA PRO A 103 6.34 6.80 4.00
C PRO A 103 5.88 5.37 4.26
N ASP A 104 6.62 4.41 3.72
CA ASP A 104 6.25 2.99 3.76
C ASP A 104 6.08 2.44 5.19
N GLY A 105 6.81 3.01 6.16
CA GLY A 105 6.74 2.64 7.57
C GLY A 105 5.42 2.97 8.26
N ILE A 106 4.53 3.78 7.65
CA ILE A 106 3.26 4.20 8.26
C ILE A 106 2.13 3.25 7.88
N LEU A 107 1.95 2.98 6.59
CA LEU A 107 0.78 2.26 6.07
C LEU A 107 1.08 0.86 5.53
N CYS A 108 2.36 0.48 5.37
CA CYS A 108 2.73 -0.76 4.66
C CYS A 108 3.72 -1.64 5.41
N ASN A 109 4.94 -1.17 5.63
CA ASN A 109 6.02 -1.97 6.18
C ASN A 109 6.14 -1.79 7.71
N PRO A 110 6.49 -2.86 8.46
CA PRO A 110 6.65 -2.77 9.91
C PRO A 110 7.65 -1.68 10.31
N SER A 111 7.26 -0.83 11.25
CA SER A 111 8.07 0.21 11.86
C SER A 111 7.51 0.56 13.25
N GLY A 112 8.22 1.38 14.02
CA GLY A 112 7.68 1.89 15.30
C GLY A 112 6.54 2.89 15.14
N GLN A 113 6.29 3.38 13.93
CA GLN A 113 5.25 4.36 13.58
C GLN A 113 4.10 3.74 12.79
N SER A 114 4.13 2.43 12.52
CA SER A 114 3.11 1.76 11.72
C SER A 114 1.73 1.95 12.33
N LYS A 115 0.83 2.53 11.54
CA LYS A 115 -0.62 2.46 11.76
C LYS A 115 -1.18 1.17 11.17
N THR A 116 -0.66 0.78 10.01
CA THR A 116 -0.99 -0.50 9.38
C THR A 116 0.27 -1.23 8.89
N ILE A 117 0.15 -2.56 8.73
CA ILE A 117 1.18 -3.41 8.14
C ILE A 117 0.54 -4.30 7.08
N HIS A 118 1.06 -4.25 5.85
CA HIS A 118 0.72 -5.21 4.81
C HIS A 118 1.54 -6.50 5.00
N VAL A 119 0.83 -7.63 5.13
CA VAL A 119 1.46 -8.94 5.36
C VAL A 119 2.06 -9.51 4.07
N PHE A 120 1.54 -9.11 2.90
CA PHE A 120 1.90 -9.64 1.58
C PHE A 120 1.72 -11.16 1.50
N THR A 121 0.55 -11.65 1.89
CA THR A 121 0.24 -13.08 1.82
C THR A 121 0.31 -13.58 0.38
N GLY A 122 -0.11 -12.77 -0.59
CA GLY A 122 -0.07 -13.09 -2.02
C GLY A 122 -0.79 -14.41 -2.32
N THR A 123 -2.01 -14.55 -1.81
CA THR A 123 -2.84 -15.78 -1.93
C THR A 123 -3.25 -16.07 -3.37
N TRP A 124 -3.29 -15.04 -4.22
CA TRP A 124 -3.64 -15.14 -5.64
C TRP A 124 -2.50 -15.62 -6.55
N MET A 125 -1.24 -15.62 -6.07
CA MET A 125 -0.11 -16.07 -6.90
C MET A 125 0.00 -17.59 -6.97
N GLU A 126 0.25 -18.10 -8.17
CA GLU A 126 0.54 -19.51 -8.42
C GLU A 126 2.00 -19.87 -8.11
N GLY A 127 2.24 -21.14 -7.79
CA GLY A 127 3.56 -21.68 -7.52
C GLY A 127 3.91 -21.85 -6.03
N LYS A 128 4.95 -22.64 -5.77
CA LYS A 128 5.36 -22.98 -4.40
C LYS A 128 6.05 -21.79 -3.75
N LYS A 129 5.39 -21.20 -2.74
CA LYS A 129 6.00 -20.16 -1.88
C LYS A 129 7.25 -20.70 -1.18
N SER A 130 8.35 -19.95 -1.26
CA SER A 130 9.61 -20.30 -0.60
C SER A 130 9.45 -20.39 0.92
N LEU A 131 10.27 -21.23 1.57
CA LEU A 131 10.24 -21.36 3.03
C LEU A 131 10.54 -20.01 3.71
N LYS A 132 11.47 -19.22 3.16
CA LYS A 132 11.77 -17.86 3.61
C LYS A 132 10.52 -16.99 3.62
N ARG A 133 9.71 -17.00 2.56
CA ARG A 133 8.45 -16.23 2.50
C ARG A 133 7.49 -16.68 3.58
N LYS A 134 7.32 -17.99 3.78
CA LYS A 134 6.43 -18.53 4.83
C LYS A 134 6.85 -18.08 6.23
N ILE A 135 8.16 -18.09 6.53
CA ILE A 135 8.70 -17.63 7.81
C ILE A 135 8.45 -16.13 7.99
N ILE A 136 8.75 -15.31 6.97
CA ILE A 136 8.51 -13.86 7.00
C ILE A 136 7.03 -13.54 7.23
N THR A 137 6.13 -14.22 6.50
CA THR A 137 4.68 -14.08 6.68
C THR A 137 4.29 -14.45 8.11
N MET A 138 4.78 -15.57 8.64
CA MET A 138 4.52 -15.99 10.03
C MET A 138 4.97 -14.93 11.04
N LEU A 139 6.17 -14.37 10.87
CA LEU A 139 6.67 -13.33 11.76
C LEU A 139 5.80 -12.07 11.69
N LYS A 140 5.38 -11.64 10.49
CA LYS A 140 4.52 -10.47 10.29
C LYS A 140 3.14 -10.64 10.92
N VAL A 141 2.43 -11.77 10.69
CA VAL A 141 1.07 -11.98 11.22
C VAL A 141 0.99 -12.00 12.75
N ASN A 142 2.12 -12.27 13.42
CA ASN A 142 2.25 -12.27 14.87
C ASN A 142 2.58 -10.89 15.47
N ILE A 143 2.76 -9.85 14.64
CA ILE A 143 2.88 -8.47 15.11
C ILE A 143 1.49 -7.99 15.56
N LYS A 144 1.36 -7.59 16.83
CA LYS A 144 0.13 -7.06 17.44
C LYS A 144 0.29 -5.64 18.00
N THR A 145 1.52 -5.15 18.11
CA THR A 145 1.81 -3.82 18.67
C THR A 145 2.86 -3.09 17.86
N LYS A 146 2.86 -1.75 17.95
CA LYS A 146 3.92 -0.89 17.36
C LYS A 146 5.31 -1.23 17.90
N PHE A 147 5.42 -1.67 19.14
CA PHE A 147 6.71 -2.10 19.70
C PHE A 147 7.23 -3.35 19.00
N GLN A 148 6.38 -4.36 18.77
CA GLN A 148 6.76 -5.55 18.01
C GLN A 148 7.12 -5.21 16.56
N ALA A 149 6.39 -4.28 15.93
CA ALA A 149 6.69 -3.78 14.60
C ALA A 149 8.07 -3.08 14.54
N LYS A 150 8.41 -2.28 15.56
CA LYS A 150 9.73 -1.66 15.72
C LYS A 150 10.84 -2.70 15.85
N VAL A 151 10.64 -3.72 16.69
CA VAL A 151 11.62 -4.81 16.87
C VAL A 151 11.80 -5.59 15.57
N TYR A 152 10.70 -5.93 14.87
CA TYR A 152 10.76 -6.56 13.56
C TYR A 152 11.58 -5.73 12.57
N ALA A 153 11.29 -4.43 12.47
CA ALA A 153 11.99 -3.53 11.56
C ALA A 153 13.50 -3.55 11.81
N LYS A 154 13.94 -3.48 13.07
CA LYS A 154 15.37 -3.50 13.43
C LYS A 154 16.09 -4.81 13.05
N LEU A 155 15.37 -5.93 12.98
CA LEU A 155 15.96 -7.25 12.72
C LEU A 155 15.92 -7.64 11.24
N PHE A 156 14.96 -7.13 10.48
CA PHE A 156 14.62 -7.64 9.14
C PHE A 156 14.49 -6.56 8.05
N ARG A 157 14.59 -5.28 8.38
CA ARG A 157 14.63 -4.15 7.43
C ARG A 157 15.95 -3.40 7.59
#